data_AF-A0A2T4DQ71-F1
#
_entry.id   AF-A0A2T4DQ71-F1
#
_cell.length_a   1.000
_cell.length_b   1.000
_cell.length_c   1.000
_cell.angle_alpha   90.00
_cell.angle_beta   90.00
_cell.angle_gamma   90.00
#
_symmetry.space_group_name_H-M   'P 1'
#
loop_
_entity.id
_entity.type
_entity.pdbx_description
1 polymer ?
#
loop_
_entity_poly.entity_id
_entity_poly.type
_entity_poly.pdbx_seq_one_letter_code
_entity_poly.pdbx_strand_id
1 'polypeptide(L)'
;MIEKYPDNPLSQYFGIKYTENPDGFVINKTAPKSPAEEKFRREDVIISINGKDVKNFEMESLQFVDNISLHIMRKGKMKRLELSKKAKERYFIFFEISVSNDLTDEQQLLRNKWLNI
;
A
#
# COMPACT_ATOMS: atom_id res chain seq x y z
N MET A 1 12.37 17.35 -7.86
CA MET A 1 12.52 15.88 -8.01
C MET A 1 11.78 15.29 -6.82
N ILE A 2 10.64 14.64 -7.04
CA ILE A 2 9.86 14.05 -5.93
C ILE A 2 9.93 12.55 -6.11
N GLU A 3 10.38 11.88 -5.04
CA GLU A 3 10.42 10.43 -4.97
C GLU A 3 8.99 9.89 -5.07
N LYS A 4 8.79 9.10 -6.13
CA LYS A 4 7.63 8.22 -6.28
C LYS A 4 7.53 7.37 -5.03
N TYR A 5 6.44 7.45 -4.28
CA TYR A 5 6.04 6.30 -3.48
C TYR A 5 5.35 5.35 -4.46
N PRO A 6 5.96 4.20 -4.82
CA PRO A 6 5.25 3.24 -5.62
C PRO A 6 4.01 2.81 -4.83
N ASP A 7 2.85 2.81 -5.50
CA ASP A 7 1.80 1.87 -5.14
C ASP A 7 2.46 0.50 -5.11
N ASN A 8 2.81 0.02 -3.92
CA ASN A 8 3.45 -1.28 -3.83
C ASN A 8 2.49 -2.33 -4.41
N PRO A 9 2.99 -3.44 -4.96
CA PRO A 9 2.12 -4.43 -5.60
C PRO A 9 0.98 -4.98 -4.73
N LEU A 10 1.14 -5.02 -3.40
CA LEU A 10 0.04 -5.38 -2.49
C LEU A 10 -1.08 -4.34 -2.48
N SER A 11 -0.74 -3.05 -2.54
CA SER A 11 -1.74 -1.99 -2.70
C SER A 11 -2.38 -2.04 -4.07
N GLN A 12 -1.57 -2.10 -5.12
CA GLN A 12 -2.03 -2.00 -6.48
C GLN A 12 -2.96 -3.14 -6.89
N TYR A 13 -2.55 -4.39 -6.63
CA TYR A 13 -3.23 -5.57 -7.16
C TYR A 13 -4.14 -6.27 -6.16
N PHE A 14 -3.92 -6.05 -4.88
CA PHE A 14 -4.61 -6.77 -3.81
C PHE A 14 -5.37 -5.84 -2.85
N GLY A 15 -5.19 -4.52 -2.97
CA GLY A 15 -5.91 -3.52 -2.18
C GLY A 15 -5.48 -3.45 -0.73
N ILE A 16 -4.21 -3.69 -0.44
CA ILE A 16 -3.65 -3.69 0.91
C ILE A 16 -2.77 -2.45 1.13
N LYS A 17 -3.04 -1.70 2.20
CA LYS A 17 -2.11 -0.72 2.76
C LYS A 17 -1.56 -1.26 4.07
N TYR A 18 -0.25 -1.17 4.23
CA TYR A 18 0.46 -1.64 5.40
C TYR A 18 1.54 -0.65 5.84
N THR A 19 2.00 -0.82 7.07
CA THR A 19 3.23 -0.22 7.59
C THR A 19 4.24 -1.33 7.83
N GLU A 20 5.49 -1.11 7.44
CA GLU A 20 6.58 -2.03 7.73
C GLU A 20 7.01 -1.91 9.19
N ASN A 21 7.23 -3.03 9.84
CA ASN A 21 7.84 -3.10 11.16
C ASN A 21 8.81 -4.28 11.25
N PRO A 22 9.55 -4.42 12.36
CA PRO A 22 10.48 -5.54 12.54
C PRO A 22 9.83 -6.93 12.55
N ASP A 23 8.51 -7.03 12.75
CA ASP A 23 7.79 -8.31 12.80
C ASP A 23 7.10 -8.67 11.47
N GLY A 24 7.01 -7.72 10.53
CA GLY A 24 6.43 -7.90 9.21
C GLY A 24 5.66 -6.68 8.71
N PHE A 25 4.62 -6.92 7.90
CA PHE A 25 3.80 -5.85 7.33
C PHE A 25 2.45 -5.77 8.06
N VAL A 26 2.29 -4.71 8.87
CA VAL A 26 1.07 -4.48 9.66
C VAL A 26 0.00 -3.85 8.78
N ILE A 27 -1.15 -4.50 8.66
CA ILE A 27 -2.25 -4.02 7.82
C ILE A 27 -2.91 -2.81 8.46
N ASN A 28 -2.85 -1.69 7.75
CA ASN A 28 -3.50 -0.44 8.13
C ASN A 28 -4.93 -0.38 7.60
N LYS A 29 -5.10 -0.75 6.32
CA LYS A 29 -6.36 -0.59 5.60
C LYS A 29 -6.43 -1.54 4.41
N THR A 30 -7.64 -2.01 4.13
CA THR A 30 -7.99 -2.68 2.88
C THR A 30 -8.89 -1.79 2.05
N ALA A 31 -8.77 -1.85 0.73
CA ALA A 31 -9.66 -1.13 -0.17
C ALA A 31 -11.00 -1.86 -0.33
N PRO A 32 -12.11 -1.12 -0.47
CA PRO A 32 -13.40 -1.71 -0.81
C PRO A 32 -13.35 -2.50 -2.11
N LYS A 33 -14.06 -3.63 -2.15
CA LYS A 33 -14.18 -4.59 -3.27
C LYS A 33 -12.87 -5.27 -3.69
N SER A 34 -11.79 -5.05 -2.95
CA SER A 34 -10.48 -5.67 -3.21
C SER A 34 -10.45 -7.14 -2.78
N PRO A 35 -9.49 -7.95 -3.28
CA PRO A 35 -9.25 -9.30 -2.78
C PRO A 35 -9.00 -9.35 -1.27
N ALA A 36 -8.45 -8.28 -0.70
CA ALA A 36 -8.10 -8.24 0.71
C ALA A 36 -9.28 -7.88 1.63
N GLU A 37 -10.32 -7.18 1.16
CA GLU A 37 -11.41 -6.65 2.00
C GLU A 37 -12.06 -7.72 2.89
N GLU A 38 -12.39 -8.88 2.31
CA GLU A 38 -13.10 -9.93 3.03
C GLU A 38 -12.17 -10.79 3.90
N LYS A 39 -10.87 -10.80 3.57
CA LYS A 39 -9.90 -11.75 4.14
C LYS A 39 -9.07 -11.16 5.26
N PHE A 40 -8.80 -9.86 5.21
CA PHE A 40 -7.92 -9.15 6.14
C PHE A 40 -8.71 -8.34 7.17
N ARG A 41 -8.05 -8.08 8.28
CA ARG A 41 -8.49 -7.16 9.33
C ARG A 41 -7.37 -6.17 9.59
N ARG A 42 -7.74 -4.98 10.06
CA ARG A 42 -6.75 -4.05 10.60
C ARG A 42 -5.94 -4.76 11.69
N GLU A 43 -4.65 -4.45 11.76
CA GLU A 43 -3.67 -5.03 12.70
C GLU A 43 -3.26 -6.48 12.43
N ASP A 44 -3.76 -7.11 11.37
CA ASP A 44 -3.11 -8.33 10.88
C ASP A 44 -1.66 -8.02 10.48
N VAL A 45 -0.75 -8.96 10.74
CA VAL A 45 0.67 -8.80 10.34
C VAL A 45 1.00 -9.85 9.30
N ILE A 46 1.35 -9.45 8.08
CA ILE A 46 1.87 -10.37 7.07
C ILE A 46 3.33 -10.69 7.43
N ILE A 47 3.63 -11.97 7.59
CA ILE A 47 4.97 -12.47 7.95
C ILE A 47 5.64 -13.22 6.79
N SER A 48 4.86 -13.74 5.84
CA SER A 48 5.41 -14.37 4.64
C SER A 48 4.51 -14.19 3.42
N ILE A 49 5.15 -14.17 2.25
CA ILE A 49 4.51 -14.11 0.94
C ILE A 49 5.13 -15.21 0.07
N ASN A 50 4.30 -16.06 -0.51
CA ASN A 50 4.69 -17.20 -1.35
C ASN A 50 5.78 -18.08 -0.70
N GLY A 51 5.66 -18.29 0.62
CA GLY A 51 6.59 -19.12 1.40
C GLY A 51 7.91 -18.44 1.77
N LYS A 52 8.12 -17.18 1.37
CA LYS A 52 9.31 -16.38 1.72
C LYS A 52 8.97 -15.37 2.81
N ASP A 53 9.88 -15.17 3.75
CA ASP A 53 9.77 -14.13 4.78
C ASP A 53 9.67 -12.75 4.12
N VAL A 54 8.75 -11.90 4.61
CA VAL A 54 8.51 -10.56 4.06
C VAL A 54 9.75 -9.67 4.05
N LYS A 55 10.70 -9.88 4.97
CA LYS A 55 11.96 -9.10 5.04
C LYS A 55 12.90 -9.38 3.88
N ASN A 56 12.81 -10.57 3.29
CA ASN A 56 13.66 -11.02 2.20
C ASN A 56 12.86 -11.15 0.90
N PHE A 57 11.65 -10.62 0.87
CA PHE A 57 10.75 -10.80 -0.25
C PHE A 57 10.85 -9.62 -1.22
N GLU A 58 11.19 -9.91 -2.48
CA GLU A 58 11.20 -8.94 -3.56
C GLU A 58 9.76 -8.57 -3.94
N MET A 59 9.28 -7.42 -3.46
CA MET A 59 7.90 -7.00 -3.65
C MET A 59 7.52 -6.84 -5.13
N GLU A 60 8.44 -6.37 -5.96
CA GLU A 60 8.25 -6.16 -7.40
C GLU A 60 7.89 -7.46 -8.12
N SER A 61 8.35 -8.62 -7.62
CA SER A 61 8.01 -9.93 -8.20
C SER A 61 6.51 -10.19 -8.22
N LEU A 62 5.75 -9.56 -7.34
CA LEU A 62 4.30 -9.70 -7.28
C LEU A 62 3.59 -9.18 -8.51
N GLN A 63 4.20 -8.32 -9.32
CA GLN A 63 3.59 -7.85 -10.57
C GLN A 63 3.39 -8.99 -11.58
N PHE A 64 4.17 -10.08 -11.48
CA PHE A 64 4.17 -11.18 -12.43
C PHE A 64 3.36 -12.41 -12.01
N VAL A 65 2.77 -12.41 -10.82
CA VAL A 65 2.00 -13.55 -10.29
C VAL A 65 0.51 -13.20 -10.18
N ASP A 66 -0.38 -14.10 -10.58
CA ASP A 66 -1.82 -13.87 -10.44
C ASP A 66 -2.34 -14.20 -9.05
N ASN A 67 -1.69 -15.14 -8.37
CA ASN A 67 -2.09 -15.62 -7.07
C ASN A 67 -0.92 -15.50 -6.09
N ILE A 68 -1.23 -15.13 -4.85
CA ILE A 68 -0.26 -15.09 -3.75
C ILE A 68 -0.80 -15.86 -2.56
N SER A 69 0.10 -16.58 -1.89
CA SER A 69 -0.15 -17.18 -0.57
C SER A 69 0.52 -16.36 0.51
N LEU A 70 -0.18 -16.09 1.59
CA LEU A 70 0.26 -15.23 2.68
C LEU A 70 0.15 -16.00 3.99
N HIS A 71 1.19 -15.96 4.81
CA HIS A 71 1.02 -16.24 6.24
C HIS A 71 0.88 -14.92 6.99
N ILE A 72 -0.13 -14.86 7.84
CA ILE A 72 -0.42 -13.69 8.66
C ILE A 72 -0.50 -14.07 10.14
N MET A 73 -0.20 -13.12 11.01
CA MET A 73 -0.50 -13.18 12.43
C MET A 73 -1.78 -12.39 12.70
N ARG A 74 -2.79 -13.06 13.28
CA ARG A 74 -4.05 -12.42 13.73
C ARG A 74 -4.32 -12.81 15.16
N LYS A 75 -4.28 -11.82 16.08
CA LYS A 75 -4.50 -12.04 17.52
C LYS A 75 -3.61 -13.17 18.08
N GLY A 76 -2.33 -13.16 17.71
CA GLY A 76 -1.34 -14.16 18.14
C GLY A 76 -1.47 -15.55 17.51
N LYS A 77 -2.36 -15.74 16.52
CA LYS A 77 -2.50 -17.00 15.78
C LYS A 77 -2.09 -16.84 14.33
N MET A 78 -1.27 -17.77 13.86
CA MET A 78 -0.89 -17.83 12.45
C MET A 78 -2.08 -18.29 11.60
N LYS A 79 -2.29 -17.66 10.45
CA LYS A 79 -3.27 -18.04 9.44
C LYS A 79 -2.65 -18.01 8.06
N ARG A 80 -3.06 -18.95 7.22
CA ARG A 80 -2.75 -18.92 5.79
C ARG A 80 -3.92 -18.33 5.02
N LEU A 81 -3.62 -17.36 4.17
CA LEU A 81 -4.57 -16.71 3.27
C LEU A 81 -4.05 -16.83 1.83
N GLU A 82 -4.97 -16.82 0.87
CA GLU A 82 -4.64 -16.80 -0.55
C GLU A 82 -5.40 -15.66 -1.21
N LEU A 83 -4.74 -14.88 -2.05
CA LEU A 83 -5.35 -13.79 -2.81
C LEU A 83 -5.10 -14.00 -4.30
N SER A 84 -6.07 -13.60 -5.10
CA SER A 84 -6.00 -13.58 -6.55
C SER A 84 -6.14 -12.14 -7.03
N LYS A 85 -5.29 -11.72 -7.96
CA LYS A 85 -5.40 -10.41 -8.60
C LYS A 85 -6.74 -10.30 -9.32
N LYS A 86 -7.42 -9.16 -9.16
CA LYS A 86 -8.59 -8.83 -9.97
C LYS A 86 -8.17 -7.93 -11.12
N ALA A 87 -8.68 -8.22 -12.32
CA ALA A 87 -8.27 -7.59 -13.58
C ALA A 87 -8.67 -6.10 -13.75
N LYS A 88 -9.36 -5.49 -12.78
CA LYS A 88 -9.89 -4.13 -12.92
C LYS A 88 -9.57 -3.26 -11.71
N GLU A 89 -8.76 -2.23 -11.99
CA GLU A 89 -8.50 -0.99 -11.26
C GLU A 89 -7.51 -1.02 -10.09
N ARG A 90 -6.72 0.08 -9.99
CA ARG A 90 -5.92 0.39 -8.82
C ARG A 90 -6.86 0.72 -7.67
N TYR A 91 -6.67 0.04 -6.54
CA TYR A 91 -7.55 0.16 -5.38
C TYR A 91 -7.43 1.46 -4.59
N PHE A 92 -6.30 2.13 -4.75
CA PHE A 92 -6.04 3.42 -4.13
C PHE A 92 -5.61 4.39 -5.23
N ILE A 93 -6.26 5.54 -5.26
CA ILE A 93 -5.90 6.64 -6.15
C ILE A 93 -5.04 7.61 -5.33
N PHE A 94 -3.94 8.05 -5.91
CA PHE A 94 -3.09 9.08 -5.33
C PHE A 94 -3.05 10.28 -6.28
N PHE A 95 -3.15 11.46 -5.70
CA PHE A 95 -2.93 12.72 -6.39
C PHE A 95 -1.66 13.34 -5.81
N GLU A 96 -0.70 13.63 -6.68
CA GLU A 96 0.42 14.49 -6.33
C GLU A 96 -0.03 15.93 -6.58
N ILE A 97 0.02 16.74 -5.52
CA ILE A 97 -0.24 18.18 -5.61
C ILE A 97 1.10 18.86 -5.39
N SER A 98 1.63 19.49 -6.43
CA SER A 98 2.81 20.34 -6.34
C SER A 98 2.42 21.80 -6.54
N VAL A 99 3.11 22.69 -5.85
CA VAL A 99 2.98 24.13 -6.05
C VAL A 99 4.03 24.55 -7.07
N SER A 100 3.61 25.25 -8.12
CA SER A 100 4.55 25.80 -9.11
C SER A 100 5.56 26.73 -8.44
N ASN A 101 6.80 26.76 -8.95
CA ASN A 101 7.79 27.74 -8.53
C ASN A 101 7.66 29.07 -9.30
N ASP A 102 7.01 29.04 -10.47
CA ASP A 102 6.72 30.21 -11.29
C ASP A 102 5.35 30.78 -10.89
N LEU A 103 5.29 31.42 -9.72
CA LEU A 103 4.08 32.05 -9.20
C LEU A 103 4.10 33.56 -9.47
N THR A 104 2.95 34.13 -9.77
CA THR A 104 2.78 35.59 -9.69
C THR A 104 2.79 36.04 -8.23
N ASP A 105 3.03 37.33 -7.99
CA ASP A 105 3.02 37.90 -6.62
C ASP A 105 1.70 37.63 -5.89
N GLU A 106 0.57 37.71 -6.59
CA GLU A 106 -0.76 37.42 -6.04
C GLU A 106 -0.88 35.93 -5.63
N GLN A 107 -0.41 35.02 -6.48
CA GLN A 107 -0.42 33.58 -6.19
C GLN A 107 0.52 33.23 -5.04
N GLN A 108 1.65 33.93 -4.91
CA GLN A 108 2.60 33.73 -3.82
C GLN A 108 2.05 34.23 -2.48
N LEU A 109 1.32 35.36 -2.48
CA LEU A 109 0.62 35.84 -1.29
C LEU A 109 -0.43 34.83 -0.80
N LEU A 110 -1.23 34.28 -1.73
CA LEU A 110 -2.22 33.26 -1.42
C LEU A 110 -1.57 31.98 -0.90
N ARG A 111 -0.49 31.51 -1.53
CA ARG A 111 0.29 30.36 -1.06
C ARG A 111 0.75 30.52 0.39
N ASN A 112 1.40 31.65 0.72
CA ASN A 112 1.93 31.89 2.06
C ASN A 112 0.79 32.00 3.10
N LYS A 113 -0.35 32.58 2.72
CA LYS A 113 -1.55 32.65 3.57
C LYS A 113 -2.15 31.29 3.89
N TRP A 114 -2.16 30.36 2.92
CA TRP A 114 -2.82 29.05 3.07
C TRP A 114 -1.92 27.95 3.62
N LEU A 115 -0.62 27.99 3.33
CA LEU A 115 0.31 26.91 3.67
C LEU A 115 1.11 27.15 4.97
N ASN A 116 0.96 28.31 5.64
CA ASN A 116 1.71 28.66 6.86
C ASN A 116 3.23 28.42 6.73
N ILE A 117 3.80 28.80 5.59
CA ILE A 117 5.24 28.73 5.27
C ILE A 117 5.77 30.12 4.92
#